data_AF-F4HB73-F1
#
_entry.id   AF-F4HB73-F1
#
_cell.length_a   1.000
_cell.length_b   1.000
_cell.length_c   1.000
_cell.angle_alpha   90.00
_cell.angle_beta   90.00
_cell.angle_gamma   90.00
#
_symmetry.space_group_name_H-M   'P 1'
#
loop_
_entity.id
_entity.type
_entity.pdbx_description
1 polymer ?
#
loop_
_entity_poly.entity_id
_entity_poly.type
_entity_poly.pdbx_seq_one_letter_code
_entity_poly.pdbx_strand_id
1 'polypeptide(L)'
;MNIIKWGLLGMTGLALFVCEELNAAEMPNTSADAVSVPMVTAQPEIFLQTQKCIRQKEDRERCYQMDLYTLKTNIDWIDPYFQKAARSLLKFDSYTLSNREIKEKQAQWDKLPVDKLKKEFIANVERFFDNDDVMPVGYSLEYKPRFLAQNNQLAMFVTYYYAFTGGAHGIYGTSFYNFDLKTKKLLDLDDILLPGKKREFAELLREAYLEYISVVESEPDQTKAEQRLLEREDRGWIAEPTDNFAFVYNGLLLDYLPYMLGSFAEGEIQLLIPYSRLTDIVKPEYLFNTTKTIISE
;
A
#
# COMPACT_ATOMS: atom_id res chain seq x y z
N MET A 1 -62.42 42.52 -29.31
CA MET A 1 -63.34 42.14 -28.22
C MET A 1 -62.54 42.14 -26.93
N ASN A 2 -62.85 43.08 -26.02
CA ASN A 2 -62.65 43.12 -24.56
C ASN A 2 -61.36 42.53 -23.94
N ILE A 3 -60.65 43.11 -22.96
CA ILE A 3 -60.83 44.23 -22.02
C ILE A 3 -59.44 44.53 -21.44
N ILE A 4 -59.19 45.81 -21.12
CA ILE A 4 -58.04 46.31 -20.35
C ILE A 4 -58.16 45.88 -18.87
N LYS A 5 -57.05 45.54 -18.19
CA LYS A 5 -56.85 45.94 -16.79
C LYS A 5 -55.37 46.00 -16.40
N TRP A 6 -55.02 47.16 -15.84
CA TRP A 6 -53.72 47.56 -15.33
C TRP A 6 -53.44 46.93 -13.95
N GLY A 7 -52.16 46.74 -13.66
CA GLY A 7 -51.63 46.54 -12.31
C GLY A 7 -50.15 46.94 -12.29
N LEU A 8 -49.89 48.19 -11.91
CA LEU A 8 -48.56 48.77 -11.68
C LEU A 8 -48.11 48.48 -10.24
N LEU A 9 -46.82 48.22 -10.05
CA LEU A 9 -45.86 48.79 -9.07
C LEU A 9 -44.69 47.78 -9.01
N GLY A 10 -43.53 48.04 -9.63
CA GLY A 10 -42.50 48.97 -9.17
C GLY A 10 -41.69 48.28 -8.07
N MET A 11 -40.38 48.04 -8.09
CA MET A 11 -39.23 48.43 -8.89
C MET A 11 -38.26 47.23 -8.85
N THR A 12 -37.40 46.99 -9.84
CA THR A 12 -36.02 47.50 -9.84
C THR A 12 -35.36 47.05 -11.14
N GLY A 13 -34.53 47.93 -11.69
CA GLY A 13 -34.05 47.86 -13.07
C GLY A 13 -33.27 46.60 -13.42
N LEU A 14 -33.61 46.02 -14.57
CA LEU A 14 -32.63 45.32 -15.39
C LEU A 14 -31.81 46.38 -16.13
N ALA A 15 -30.53 46.52 -15.77
CA ALA A 15 -29.53 47.12 -16.62
C ALA A 15 -28.49 46.05 -16.98
N LEU A 16 -28.24 45.96 -18.28
CA LEU A 16 -27.45 44.99 -19.03
C LEU A 16 -26.00 44.89 -18.56
N PHE A 17 -25.41 43.69 -18.63
CA PHE A 17 -24.01 43.58 -19.04
C PHE A 17 -23.82 42.48 -20.08
N VAL A 18 -23.35 42.96 -21.22
CA VAL A 18 -22.78 42.22 -22.35
C VAL A 18 -21.57 41.44 -21.85
N CYS A 19 -21.42 40.18 -22.25
CA CYS A 19 -20.19 39.43 -22.02
C CYS A 19 -19.17 39.89 -23.07
N GLU A 20 -18.24 40.74 -22.64
CA GLU A 20 -17.07 41.13 -23.41
C GLU A 20 -15.98 40.09 -23.15
N GLU A 21 -15.52 39.38 -24.18
CA GLU A 21 -14.35 38.51 -24.09
C GLU A 21 -13.13 39.38 -23.77
N LEU A 22 -12.72 39.37 -22.51
CA LEU A 22 -11.41 39.88 -22.12
C LEU A 22 -10.35 38.96 -22.72
N ASN A 23 -9.65 39.46 -23.73
CA ASN A 23 -8.41 38.88 -24.24
C ASN A 23 -7.50 38.54 -23.05
N ALA A 24 -7.30 37.25 -22.82
CA ALA A 24 -6.31 36.77 -21.88
C ALA A 24 -4.94 37.28 -22.36
N ALA A 25 -4.32 38.13 -21.55
CA ALA A 25 -2.93 38.51 -21.75
C ALA A 25 -2.08 37.24 -21.80
N GLU A 26 -1.30 37.09 -22.87
CA GLU A 26 -0.33 36.01 -23.05
C GLU A 26 0.60 35.97 -21.82
N MET A 27 0.42 34.96 -20.96
CA MET A 27 1.43 34.62 -19.98
C MET A 27 2.66 34.10 -20.72
N PRO A 28 3.87 34.51 -20.32
CA PRO A 28 5.09 34.13 -21.03
C PRO A 28 5.20 32.62 -21.06
N ASN A 29 5.28 32.10 -22.29
CA ASN A 29 5.44 30.70 -22.60
C ASN A 29 6.84 30.25 -22.18
N THR A 30 7.02 29.92 -20.90
CA THR A 30 8.17 29.14 -20.46
C THR A 30 7.91 27.68 -20.79
N SER A 31 8.14 27.32 -22.05
CA SER A 31 8.36 25.94 -22.44
C SER A 31 9.68 25.46 -21.83
N ALA A 32 9.66 25.20 -20.52
CA ALA A 32 10.58 24.25 -19.93
C ALA A 32 10.17 22.90 -20.50
N ASP A 33 11.09 22.20 -21.15
CA ASP A 33 10.89 20.86 -21.70
C ASP A 33 10.15 20.00 -20.67
N ALA A 34 8.84 19.84 -20.87
CA ALA A 34 8.02 19.02 -20.01
C ALA A 34 8.43 17.58 -20.29
N VAL A 35 9.34 17.05 -19.46
CA VAL A 35 9.67 15.63 -19.44
C VAL A 35 8.34 14.89 -19.37
N SER A 36 7.92 14.31 -20.49
CA SER A 36 6.66 13.59 -20.59
C SER A 36 6.77 12.38 -19.68
N VAL A 37 6.09 12.43 -18.53
CA VAL A 37 6.05 11.29 -17.63
C VAL A 37 5.27 10.19 -18.34
N PRO A 38 5.87 9.00 -18.56
CA PRO A 38 5.17 7.92 -19.22
C PRO A 38 4.00 7.43 -18.38
N MET A 39 2.91 7.05 -19.05
CA MET A 39 1.83 6.31 -18.41
C MET A 39 2.33 4.90 -18.05
N VAL A 40 2.16 4.51 -16.80
CA VAL A 40 2.61 3.21 -16.31
C VAL A 40 1.62 2.14 -16.71
N THR A 41 2.16 1.05 -17.25
CA THR A 41 1.45 -0.21 -17.45
C THR A 41 2.22 -1.29 -16.71
N ALA A 42 1.54 -2.18 -16.02
CA ALA A 42 2.14 -3.30 -15.32
C ALA A 42 1.32 -4.57 -15.54
N GLN A 43 2.00 -5.70 -15.68
CA GLN A 43 1.38 -7.01 -15.75
C GLN A 43 2.03 -7.94 -14.73
N PRO A 44 1.24 -8.73 -13.98
CA PRO A 44 1.78 -9.74 -13.08
C PRO A 44 2.47 -10.85 -13.89
N GLU A 45 3.68 -11.21 -13.49
CA GLU A 45 4.42 -12.34 -14.03
C GLU A 45 4.61 -13.39 -12.93
N ILE A 46 4.47 -14.67 -13.28
CA ILE A 46 4.68 -15.76 -12.33
C ILE A 46 6.16 -15.80 -11.98
N PHE A 47 6.48 -15.57 -10.70
CA PHE A 47 7.82 -15.80 -10.18
C PHE A 47 7.98 -17.26 -9.77
N LEU A 48 7.10 -17.78 -8.91
CA LEU A 48 7.07 -19.18 -8.50
C LEU A 48 5.62 -19.57 -8.24
N GLN A 49 5.12 -20.56 -8.97
CA GLN A 49 3.82 -21.15 -8.72
C GLN A 49 3.93 -22.66 -8.63
N THR A 50 3.54 -23.24 -7.50
CA THR A 50 3.51 -24.69 -7.31
C THR A 50 2.52 -25.08 -6.23
N GLN A 51 1.89 -26.23 -6.41
CA GLN A 51 1.03 -26.84 -5.42
C GLN A 51 1.21 -28.34 -5.46
N LYS A 52 1.28 -28.99 -4.30
CA LYS A 52 1.32 -30.44 -4.19
C LYS A 52 0.69 -30.87 -2.89
N CYS A 53 -0.11 -31.94 -2.96
CA CYS A 53 -0.65 -32.61 -1.81
C CYS A 53 0.02 -33.97 -1.64
N ILE A 54 0.33 -34.31 -0.39
CA ILE A 54 1.05 -35.52 0.00
C ILE A 54 0.11 -36.27 0.93
N ARG A 55 -0.30 -37.46 0.47
CA ARG A 55 -1.13 -38.38 1.25
C ARG A 55 -0.28 -39.03 2.33
N GLN A 56 -0.73 -38.94 3.56
CA GLN A 56 -0.08 -39.52 4.73
C GLN A 56 -0.79 -40.77 5.20
N LYS A 57 -0.25 -41.39 6.25
CA LYS A 57 -0.94 -42.46 6.98
C LYS A 57 -2.30 -41.96 7.48
N GLU A 58 -3.24 -42.90 7.63
CA GLU A 58 -4.60 -42.64 8.15
C GLU A 58 -5.43 -41.70 7.26
N ASP A 59 -5.18 -41.69 5.94
CA ASP A 59 -5.93 -40.91 4.93
C ASP A 59 -5.93 -39.39 5.15
N ARG A 60 -4.97 -38.86 5.93
CA ARG A 60 -4.75 -37.42 6.02
C ARG A 60 -3.99 -36.91 4.80
N GLU A 61 -4.43 -35.79 4.24
CA GLU A 61 -3.75 -35.12 3.14
C GLU A 61 -3.14 -33.81 3.64
N ARG A 62 -1.87 -33.59 3.36
CA ARG A 62 -1.16 -32.35 3.67
C ARG A 62 -0.70 -31.70 2.37
N CYS A 63 -0.97 -30.42 2.20
CA CYS A 63 -0.62 -29.72 0.96
C CYS A 63 0.35 -28.56 1.23
N TYR A 64 1.22 -28.30 0.26
CA TYR A 64 1.84 -26.99 0.12
C TYR A 64 1.33 -26.27 -1.11
N GLN A 65 1.24 -24.95 -1.00
CA GLN A 65 0.90 -24.03 -2.09
C GLN A 65 1.82 -22.82 -2.05
N MET A 66 2.36 -22.44 -3.20
CA MET A 66 3.20 -21.27 -3.34
C MET A 66 2.74 -20.49 -4.56
N ASP A 67 2.38 -19.23 -4.38
CA ASP A 67 1.87 -18.32 -5.39
C ASP A 67 2.62 -16.98 -5.30
N LEU A 68 3.83 -16.96 -5.86
CA LEU A 68 4.68 -15.77 -5.88
C LEU A 68 4.68 -15.17 -7.28
N TYR A 69 4.35 -13.89 -7.34
CA TYR A 69 4.34 -13.11 -8.57
C TYR A 69 5.39 -11.99 -8.49
N THR A 70 5.77 -11.48 -9.64
CA THR A 70 6.50 -10.23 -9.80
C THR A 70 5.72 -9.34 -10.77
N LEU A 71 6.22 -8.15 -11.07
CA LEU A 71 5.62 -7.27 -12.07
C LEU A 71 6.60 -7.04 -13.22
N LYS A 72 6.07 -7.13 -14.45
CA LYS A 72 6.69 -6.53 -15.63
C LYS A 72 5.98 -5.23 -15.94
N THR A 73 6.70 -4.13 -15.82
CA THR A 73 6.22 -2.80 -16.18
C THR A 73 6.81 -2.35 -17.51
N ASN A 74 6.28 -1.27 -18.06
CA ASN A 74 6.94 -0.52 -19.14
C ASN A 74 8.05 0.43 -18.62
N ILE A 75 8.35 0.40 -17.32
CA ILE A 75 9.35 1.23 -16.65
C ILE A 75 10.43 0.32 -16.04
N ASP A 76 11.41 -0.08 -16.85
CA ASP A 76 12.34 -1.18 -16.53
C ASP A 76 13.09 -1.06 -15.19
N TRP A 77 13.30 0.14 -14.66
CA TRP A 77 13.99 0.34 -13.39
C TRP A 77 13.12 0.02 -12.15
N ILE A 78 11.80 -0.12 -12.31
CA ILE A 78 10.86 -0.48 -11.26
C ILE A 78 10.81 -2.00 -11.06
N ASP A 79 10.84 -2.79 -12.15
CA ASP A 79 10.73 -4.26 -12.10
C ASP A 79 11.68 -4.94 -11.09
N PRO A 80 12.97 -4.52 -10.95
CA PRO A 80 13.88 -5.12 -9.98
C PRO A 80 13.42 -5.06 -8.53
N TYR A 81 12.60 -4.08 -8.13
CA TYR A 81 12.07 -4.00 -6.76
C TYR A 81 11.17 -5.19 -6.45
N PHE A 82 10.22 -5.49 -7.34
CA PHE A 82 9.30 -6.61 -7.17
C PHE A 82 9.97 -7.96 -7.40
N GLN A 83 10.94 -8.04 -8.32
CA GLN A 83 11.72 -9.27 -8.53
C GLN A 83 12.58 -9.60 -7.30
N LYS A 84 13.24 -8.58 -6.72
CA LYS A 84 14.04 -8.73 -5.50
C LYS A 84 13.16 -9.10 -4.31
N ALA A 85 11.99 -8.46 -4.17
CA ALA A 85 11.04 -8.79 -3.11
C ALA A 85 10.57 -10.25 -3.22
N ALA A 86 10.07 -10.70 -4.38
CA ALA A 86 9.68 -12.09 -4.59
C ALA A 86 10.83 -13.08 -4.34
N ARG A 87 12.05 -12.76 -4.80
CA ARG A 87 13.26 -13.58 -4.52
C ARG A 87 13.55 -13.67 -3.03
N SER A 88 13.39 -12.58 -2.28
CA SER A 88 13.73 -12.52 -0.85
C SER A 88 12.83 -13.40 0.04
N LEU A 89 11.70 -13.87 -0.50
CA LEU A 89 10.80 -14.81 0.18
C LEU A 89 11.28 -16.27 0.10
N LEU A 90 12.20 -16.59 -0.82
CA LEU A 90 12.78 -17.93 -0.96
C LEU A 90 13.86 -18.16 0.12
N LYS A 91 13.44 -18.22 1.38
CA LYS A 91 14.32 -18.40 2.54
C LYS A 91 14.51 -19.87 2.87
N PHE A 92 15.74 -20.24 3.20
CA PHE A 92 16.06 -21.56 3.72
C PHE A 92 15.56 -21.68 5.15
N ASP A 93 14.88 -22.79 5.45
CA ASP A 93 14.42 -23.10 6.80
C ASP A 93 14.65 -24.58 7.13
N SER A 94 14.82 -24.90 8.41
CA SER A 94 15.04 -26.26 8.90
C SER A 94 14.77 -26.37 10.40
N TYR A 95 14.00 -27.37 10.80
CA TYR A 95 13.74 -27.71 12.21
C TYR A 95 14.90 -28.44 12.90
N THR A 96 15.91 -28.89 12.14
CA THR A 96 17.00 -29.74 12.65
C THR A 96 18.33 -29.02 12.78
N LEU A 97 18.46 -27.85 12.14
CA LEU A 97 19.70 -27.09 12.10
C LEU A 97 19.67 -25.93 13.10
N SER A 98 20.84 -25.54 13.58
CA SER A 98 20.99 -24.34 14.40
C SER A 98 20.78 -23.07 13.57
N ASN A 99 20.43 -21.95 14.24
CA ASN A 99 20.31 -20.64 13.60
C ASN A 99 21.58 -20.20 12.85
N ARG A 100 22.77 -20.64 13.31
CA ARG A 100 24.04 -20.35 12.63
C ARG A 100 24.11 -21.08 11.29
N GLU A 101 23.79 -22.37 11.28
CA GLU A 101 23.79 -23.20 10.07
C GLU A 101 22.73 -22.75 9.07
N ILE A 102 21.54 -22.35 9.54
CA ILE A 102 20.48 -21.76 8.71
C ILE A 102 21.00 -20.49 8.01
N LYS A 103 21.66 -19.59 8.75
CA LYS A 103 22.26 -18.38 8.17
C LYS A 103 23.36 -18.68 7.15
N GLU A 104 24.22 -19.66 7.43
CA GLU A 104 25.27 -20.09 6.50
C GLU A 104 24.68 -20.69 5.21
N LYS A 105 23.60 -21.47 5.32
CA LYS A 105 22.86 -22.00 4.17
C LYS A 105 22.14 -20.90 3.39
N GLN A 106 21.50 -19.96 4.06
CA GLN A 106 20.89 -18.80 3.42
C GLN A 106 21.92 -18.00 2.62
N ALA A 107 23.10 -17.74 3.19
CA ALA A 107 24.17 -17.01 2.49
C ALA A 107 24.70 -17.76 1.23
N GLN A 108 24.59 -19.09 1.20
CA GLN A 108 24.85 -19.88 -0.02
C GLN A 108 23.72 -19.73 -1.03
N TRP A 109 22.47 -19.77 -0.57
CA TRP A 109 21.27 -19.58 -1.39
C TRP A 109 21.19 -18.20 -2.04
N ASP A 110 21.59 -17.17 -1.33
CA ASP A 110 21.59 -15.78 -1.82
C ASP A 110 22.43 -15.62 -3.09
N LYS A 111 23.44 -16.47 -3.29
CA LYS A 111 24.33 -16.50 -4.47
C LYS A 111 23.82 -17.36 -5.62
N LEU A 112 22.74 -18.14 -5.42
CA LEU A 112 22.22 -19.04 -6.45
C LEU A 112 21.51 -18.26 -7.56
N PRO A 113 21.67 -18.67 -8.84
CA PRO A 113 20.79 -18.23 -9.91
C PRO A 113 19.32 -18.47 -9.54
N VAL A 114 18.42 -17.56 -9.93
CA VAL A 114 17.01 -17.58 -9.55
C VAL A 114 16.34 -18.92 -9.83
N ASP A 115 16.56 -19.52 -11.01
CA ASP A 115 15.94 -20.80 -11.36
C ASP A 115 16.43 -21.96 -10.50
N LYS A 116 17.69 -21.91 -10.06
CA LYS A 116 18.21 -22.90 -9.11
C LYS A 116 17.65 -22.65 -7.72
N LEU A 117 17.60 -21.40 -7.27
CA LEU A 117 17.03 -21.05 -5.97
C LEU A 117 15.57 -21.52 -5.82
N LYS A 118 14.74 -21.33 -6.85
CA LYS A 118 13.35 -21.82 -6.87
C LYS A 118 13.28 -23.33 -6.65
N LYS A 119 14.12 -24.10 -7.35
CA LYS A 119 14.17 -25.56 -7.21
C LYS A 119 14.62 -25.99 -5.80
N GLU A 120 15.67 -25.36 -5.26
CA GLU A 120 16.16 -25.64 -3.91
C GLU A 120 15.12 -25.28 -2.85
N PHE A 121 14.39 -24.18 -3.04
CA PHE A 121 13.31 -23.75 -2.14
C PHE A 121 12.15 -24.75 -2.13
N ILE A 122 11.65 -25.17 -3.30
CA ILE A 122 10.60 -26.20 -3.39
C ILE A 122 11.07 -27.47 -2.68
N ALA A 123 12.27 -27.95 -2.97
CA ALA A 123 12.81 -29.16 -2.34
C ALA A 123 12.97 -29.02 -0.82
N ASN A 124 13.31 -27.82 -0.32
CA ASN A 124 13.40 -27.56 1.11
C ASN A 124 12.02 -27.61 1.79
N VAL A 125 10.99 -27.04 1.17
CA VAL A 125 9.61 -27.12 1.68
C VAL A 125 9.09 -28.55 1.59
N GLU A 126 9.38 -29.30 0.52
CA GLU A 126 8.98 -30.70 0.40
C GLU A 126 9.51 -31.57 1.53
N ARG A 127 10.75 -31.34 1.99
CA ARG A 127 11.31 -32.04 3.16
C ARG A 127 10.52 -31.80 4.43
N PHE A 128 9.71 -30.73 4.50
CA PHE A 128 8.80 -30.52 5.61
C PHE A 128 7.58 -31.45 5.61
N PHE A 129 7.42 -32.28 4.59
CA PHE A 129 6.33 -33.25 4.50
C PHE A 129 6.83 -34.70 4.55
N ASP A 130 8.14 -34.92 4.65
CA ASP A 130 8.76 -36.26 4.71
C ASP A 130 8.61 -36.93 6.09
N ASN A 131 8.36 -36.15 7.15
CA ASN A 131 8.21 -36.66 8.53
C ASN A 131 6.79 -36.42 9.06
N ASP A 132 6.19 -37.47 9.63
CA ASP A 132 4.84 -37.43 10.22
C ASP A 132 4.83 -36.83 11.63
N ASP A 133 5.97 -36.84 12.34
CA ASP A 133 5.99 -36.60 13.79
C ASP A 133 6.14 -35.13 14.19
N VAL A 134 6.58 -34.23 13.29
CA VAL A 134 7.04 -32.88 13.67
C VAL A 134 6.53 -31.75 12.75
N MET A 135 5.55 -31.97 11.87
CA MET A 135 5.43 -31.11 10.68
C MET A 135 4.03 -30.67 10.26
N PRO A 136 3.94 -29.48 9.62
CA PRO A 136 2.73 -28.67 9.58
C PRO A 136 1.60 -29.33 8.79
N VAL A 137 0.36 -29.07 9.19
CA VAL A 137 -0.84 -29.54 8.47
C VAL A 137 -0.91 -29.03 7.02
N GLY A 138 -0.19 -27.94 6.72
CA GLY A 138 0.02 -27.42 5.38
C GLY A 138 1.07 -26.32 5.34
N TYR A 139 1.41 -25.86 4.14
CA TYR A 139 2.32 -24.75 3.91
C TYR A 139 1.74 -23.84 2.82
N SER A 140 1.66 -22.54 3.06
CA SER A 140 1.20 -21.60 2.04
C SER A 140 2.11 -20.39 2.01
N LEU A 141 2.48 -19.94 0.81
CA LEU A 141 3.24 -18.71 0.63
C LEU A 141 2.68 -17.94 -0.57
N GLU A 142 2.24 -16.71 -0.33
CA GLU A 142 1.63 -15.87 -1.35
C GLU A 142 2.34 -14.52 -1.38
N TYR A 143 2.62 -14.04 -2.59
CA TYR A 143 3.11 -12.69 -2.82
C TYR A 143 2.56 -12.17 -4.14
N LYS A 144 1.69 -11.17 -4.05
CA LYS A 144 0.95 -10.62 -5.20
C LYS A 144 1.16 -9.11 -5.30
N PRO A 145 2.19 -8.65 -6.03
CA PRO A 145 2.31 -7.25 -6.42
C PRO A 145 1.28 -6.90 -7.49
N ARG A 146 0.72 -5.69 -7.43
CA ARG A 146 -0.13 -5.10 -8.46
C ARG A 146 0.13 -3.60 -8.59
N PHE A 147 -0.06 -3.07 -9.79
CA PHE A 147 -0.18 -1.63 -9.98
C PHE A 147 -1.48 -1.15 -9.34
N LEU A 148 -1.44 -0.01 -8.64
CA LEU A 148 -2.59 0.55 -7.94
C LEU A 148 -3.17 1.71 -8.74
N ALA A 149 -2.37 2.75 -8.94
CA ALA A 149 -2.77 3.96 -9.66
C ALA A 149 -1.54 4.81 -10.00
N GLN A 150 -1.75 5.81 -10.87
CA GLN A 150 -0.76 6.85 -11.14
C GLN A 150 -1.40 8.24 -11.02
N ASN A 151 -0.67 9.16 -10.39
CA ASN A 151 -0.98 10.58 -10.38
C ASN A 151 0.26 11.38 -10.81
N ASN A 152 0.23 11.95 -12.02
CA ASN A 152 1.38 12.64 -12.60
C ASN A 152 2.67 11.80 -12.53
N GLN A 153 3.67 12.25 -11.77
CA GLN A 153 4.96 11.57 -11.57
C GLN A 153 4.91 10.43 -10.56
N LEU A 154 3.84 10.30 -9.79
CA LEU A 154 3.71 9.30 -8.75
C LEU A 154 3.07 8.02 -9.31
N ALA A 155 3.82 6.93 -9.38
CA ALA A 155 3.33 5.60 -9.70
C ALA A 155 3.23 4.76 -8.42
N MET A 156 2.05 4.27 -8.09
CA MET A 156 1.81 3.55 -6.85
C MET A 156 1.50 2.09 -7.14
N PHE A 157 2.04 1.23 -6.30
CA PHE A 157 1.86 -0.20 -6.34
C PHE A 157 1.54 -0.71 -4.95
N VAL A 158 0.94 -1.88 -4.89
CA VAL A 158 0.63 -2.55 -3.64
C VAL A 158 0.95 -4.02 -3.76
N THR A 159 1.41 -4.61 -2.67
CA THR A 159 1.70 -6.04 -2.56
C THR A 159 0.87 -6.63 -1.44
N TYR A 160 0.24 -7.76 -1.71
CA TYR A 160 -0.25 -8.63 -0.66
C TYR A 160 0.77 -9.74 -0.39
N TYR A 161 1.02 -10.01 0.88
CA TYR A 161 1.84 -11.12 1.35
C TYR A 161 1.03 -11.99 2.31
N TYR A 162 1.18 -13.31 2.19
CA TYR A 162 0.68 -14.27 3.17
C TYR A 162 1.68 -15.41 3.33
N ALA A 163 1.89 -15.87 4.55
CA ALA A 163 2.66 -17.06 4.84
C ALA A 163 1.99 -17.91 5.93
N PHE A 164 1.91 -19.20 5.69
CA PHE A 164 1.56 -20.21 6.67
C PHE A 164 2.61 -21.31 6.61
N THR A 165 3.30 -21.54 7.72
CA THR A 165 4.35 -22.56 7.85
C THR A 165 4.01 -23.56 8.95
N GLY A 166 2.71 -23.72 9.25
CA GLY A 166 2.19 -24.40 10.43
C GLY A 166 1.75 -23.45 11.56
N GLY A 167 1.29 -24.03 12.66
CA GLY A 167 0.77 -23.29 13.82
C GLY A 167 -0.74 -23.02 13.75
N ALA A 168 -1.20 -22.06 14.55
CA ALA A 168 -2.64 -21.76 14.70
C ALA A 168 -3.23 -20.97 13.52
N HIS A 169 -2.43 -20.09 12.89
CA HIS A 169 -2.84 -19.26 11.75
C HIS A 169 -1.62 -18.82 10.93
N GLY A 170 -1.86 -18.32 9.72
CA GLY A 170 -0.84 -17.66 8.91
C GLY A 170 -0.59 -16.21 9.34
N ILE A 171 0.45 -15.60 8.80
CA ILE A 171 0.73 -14.17 8.91
C ILE A 171 0.51 -13.53 7.53
N TYR A 172 0.00 -12.31 7.49
CA TYR A 172 -0.22 -11.57 6.26
C TYR A 172 0.14 -10.11 6.40
N GLY A 173 0.25 -9.44 5.26
CA GLY A 173 0.53 -8.01 5.22
C GLY A 173 0.30 -7.39 3.85
N THR A 174 -0.18 -6.15 3.85
CA THR A 174 -0.25 -5.26 2.70
C THR A 174 0.93 -4.30 2.74
N SER A 175 1.61 -4.11 1.61
CA SER A 175 2.69 -3.11 1.51
C SER A 175 2.53 -2.23 0.29
N PHE A 176 2.70 -0.93 0.47
CA PHE A 176 2.61 0.06 -0.60
C PHE A 176 3.99 0.50 -1.06
N TYR A 177 4.13 0.73 -2.37
CA TYR A 177 5.35 1.20 -3.00
C TYR A 177 5.03 2.39 -3.88
N ASN A 178 5.60 3.55 -3.54
CA ASN A 178 5.35 4.82 -4.21
C ASN A 178 6.61 5.24 -4.97
N PHE A 179 6.56 5.26 -6.29
CA PHE A 179 7.68 5.66 -7.13
C PHE A 179 7.47 7.04 -7.73
N ASP A 180 8.46 7.92 -7.60
CA ASP A 180 8.53 9.14 -8.40
C ASP A 180 9.28 8.84 -9.71
N LEU A 181 8.56 8.93 -10.82
CA LEU A 181 9.04 8.65 -12.17
C LEU A 181 9.99 9.71 -12.72
N LYS A 182 9.95 10.95 -12.21
CA LYS A 182 10.88 12.01 -12.60
C LYS A 182 12.22 11.85 -11.89
N THR A 183 12.18 11.60 -10.58
CA THR A 183 13.41 11.44 -9.78
C THR A 183 13.95 10.01 -9.80
N LYS A 184 13.17 9.06 -10.32
CA LYS A 184 13.48 7.62 -10.37
C LYS A 184 13.77 7.04 -8.99
N LYS A 185 12.92 7.39 -8.02
CA LYS A 185 13.09 7.05 -6.61
C LYS A 185 11.87 6.32 -6.07
N LEU A 186 12.11 5.26 -5.29
CA LEU A 186 11.11 4.73 -4.34
C LEU A 186 11.06 5.70 -3.15
N LEU A 187 9.91 6.34 -2.97
CA LEU A 187 9.68 7.33 -1.94
C LEU A 187 9.51 6.67 -0.58
N ASP A 188 10.25 7.18 0.40
CA ASP A 188 9.94 7.00 1.82
C ASP A 188 9.09 8.18 2.33
N LEU A 189 8.72 8.16 3.61
CA LEU A 189 7.90 9.24 4.17
C LEU A 189 8.66 10.58 4.17
N ASP A 190 9.96 10.56 4.44
CA ASP A 190 10.78 11.78 4.49
C ASP A 190 10.87 12.47 3.13
N ASP A 191 10.81 11.71 2.05
CA ASP A 191 10.79 12.23 0.69
C ASP A 191 9.53 13.01 0.34
N ILE A 192 8.41 12.71 0.98
CA ILE A 192 7.14 13.38 0.70
C ILE A 192 6.87 14.56 1.64
N LEU A 193 7.49 14.58 2.82
CA LEU A 193 7.30 15.66 3.79
C LEU A 193 8.07 16.92 3.40
N LEU A 194 7.50 18.07 3.74
CA LEU A 194 8.24 19.34 3.74
C LEU A 194 9.27 19.34 4.89
N PRO A 195 10.38 20.09 4.76
CA PRO A 195 11.42 20.12 5.79
C PRO A 195 10.87 20.50 7.18
N GLY A 196 11.24 19.74 8.20
CA GLY A 196 10.84 19.99 9.59
C GLY A 196 9.42 19.54 9.97
N LYS A 197 8.66 18.94 9.05
CA LYS A 197 7.24 18.61 9.26
C LYS A 197 6.94 17.27 9.94
N LYS A 198 7.97 16.48 10.29
CA LYS A 198 7.77 15.15 10.90
C LYS A 198 6.91 15.17 12.16
N ARG A 199 7.13 16.15 13.06
CA ARG A 199 6.36 16.26 14.31
C ARG A 199 4.89 16.57 14.04
N GLU A 200 4.63 17.57 13.20
CA GLU A 200 3.26 17.92 12.82
C GLU A 200 2.57 16.76 12.08
N PHE A 201 3.29 16.00 11.27
CA PHE A 201 2.76 14.79 10.64
C PHE A 201 2.38 13.71 11.67
N ALA A 202 3.22 13.48 12.69
CA ALA A 202 2.92 12.54 13.76
C ALA A 202 1.67 12.96 14.58
N GLU A 203 1.46 14.27 14.77
CA GLU A 203 0.24 14.80 15.39
C GLU A 203 -1.00 14.49 14.54
N LEU A 204 -0.94 14.74 13.22
CA LEU A 204 -2.03 14.38 12.29
C LEU A 204 -2.32 12.88 12.28
N LEU A 205 -1.29 12.05 12.38
CA LEU A 205 -1.42 10.60 12.40
C LEU A 205 -2.09 10.10 13.68
N ARG A 206 -1.73 10.67 14.83
CA ARG A 206 -2.41 10.38 16.10
C ARG A 206 -3.88 10.78 16.05
N GLU A 207 -4.20 11.91 15.43
CA GLU A 207 -5.59 12.33 15.22
C GLU A 207 -6.35 11.39 14.27
N ALA A 208 -5.72 10.91 13.20
CA ALA A 208 -6.32 9.87 12.33
C ALA A 208 -6.58 8.57 13.09
N TYR A 209 -5.74 8.22 14.07
CA TYR A 209 -5.98 7.07 14.93
C TYR A 209 -7.17 7.27 15.87
N LEU A 210 -7.32 8.48 16.42
CA LEU A 210 -8.51 8.84 17.19
C LEU A 210 -9.78 8.76 16.32
N GLU A 211 -9.72 9.21 15.08
CA GLU A 211 -10.83 9.11 14.12
C GLU A 211 -11.16 7.65 13.79
N TYR A 212 -10.15 6.79 13.61
CA TYR A 212 -10.34 5.35 13.44
C TYR A 212 -11.10 4.73 14.62
N ILE A 213 -10.71 5.04 15.86
CA ILE A 213 -11.43 4.59 17.06
C ILE A 213 -12.88 5.08 17.06
N SER A 214 -13.07 6.35 16.70
CA SER A 214 -14.40 6.95 16.75
C SER A 214 -15.35 6.35 15.71
N VAL A 215 -14.87 6.14 14.49
CA VAL A 215 -15.67 5.74 13.34
C VAL A 215 -15.69 4.23 13.17
N VAL A 216 -14.53 3.59 13.08
CA VAL A 216 -14.41 2.16 12.71
C VAL A 216 -14.75 1.27 13.89
N GLU A 217 -14.26 1.61 15.08
CA GLU A 217 -14.63 0.90 16.31
C GLU A 217 -15.94 1.38 16.95
N SER A 218 -16.63 2.30 16.29
CA SER A 218 -17.95 2.77 16.70
C SER A 218 -17.98 3.35 18.12
N GLU A 219 -16.99 4.17 18.48
CA GLU A 219 -16.98 4.97 19.72
C GLU A 219 -17.15 6.47 19.41
N PRO A 220 -18.37 6.94 19.08
CA PRO A 220 -18.61 8.32 18.67
C PRO A 220 -18.50 9.34 19.81
N ASP A 221 -18.44 8.90 21.07
CA ASP A 221 -18.19 9.78 22.21
C ASP A 221 -16.71 10.15 22.27
N GLN A 222 -16.41 11.43 22.10
CA GLN A 222 -15.02 11.90 22.02
C GLN A 222 -14.20 11.58 23.27
N THR A 223 -14.79 11.69 24.46
CA THR A 223 -14.04 11.45 25.71
C THR A 223 -13.69 9.97 25.84
N LYS A 224 -14.62 9.08 25.47
CA LYS A 224 -14.37 7.63 25.46
C LYS A 224 -13.39 7.22 24.36
N ALA A 225 -13.46 7.83 23.18
CA ALA A 225 -12.50 7.59 22.10
C ALA A 225 -11.07 7.99 22.52
N GLU A 226 -10.92 9.16 23.15
CA GLU A 226 -9.63 9.62 23.70
C GLU A 226 -9.12 8.69 24.81
N GLN A 227 -9.98 8.25 25.72
CA GLN A 227 -9.61 7.27 26.75
C GLN A 227 -9.14 5.96 26.11
N ARG A 228 -9.86 5.44 25.11
CA ARG A 228 -9.48 4.20 24.42
C ARG A 228 -8.16 4.35 23.68
N LEU A 229 -7.91 5.50 23.06
CA LEU A 229 -6.63 5.79 22.42
C LEU A 229 -5.49 5.69 23.43
N LEU A 230 -5.64 6.32 24.60
CA LEU A 230 -4.65 6.24 25.68
C LEU A 230 -4.42 4.79 26.14
N GLU A 231 -5.49 4.01 26.33
CA GLU A 231 -5.41 2.59 26.73
C GLU A 231 -4.66 1.73 25.69
N ARG A 232 -4.71 2.09 24.41
CA ARG A 232 -3.96 1.42 23.34
C ARG A 232 -2.50 1.86 23.33
N GLU A 233 -2.25 3.16 23.47
CA GLU A 233 -0.89 3.71 23.59
C GLU A 233 -0.16 3.10 24.80
N ASP A 234 -0.83 2.93 25.93
CA ASP A 234 -0.30 2.27 27.14
C ASP A 234 0.06 0.79 26.92
N ARG A 235 -0.57 0.13 25.94
CA ARG A 235 -0.24 -1.25 25.51
C ARG A 235 0.90 -1.29 24.49
N GLY A 236 1.40 -0.15 24.07
CA GLY A 236 2.42 0.00 23.02
C GLY A 236 1.86 0.02 21.59
N TRP A 237 0.54 0.09 21.42
CA TRP A 237 -0.10 0.24 20.11
C TRP A 237 -0.14 1.71 19.72
N ILE A 238 1.04 2.27 19.43
CA ILE A 238 1.24 3.68 19.10
C ILE A 238 1.37 3.82 17.57
N ALA A 239 0.59 4.71 16.97
CA ALA A 239 0.66 5.03 15.55
C ALA A 239 1.90 5.89 15.25
N GLU A 240 3.02 5.22 14.94
CA GLU A 240 4.27 5.84 14.54
C GLU A 240 4.34 6.05 13.02
N PRO A 241 4.96 7.14 12.53
CA PRO A 241 5.14 7.35 11.09
C PRO A 241 5.79 6.15 10.39
N THR A 242 5.23 5.75 9.25
CA THR A 242 5.64 4.55 8.50
C THR A 242 5.82 4.86 7.02
N ASP A 243 6.70 4.10 6.36
CA ASP A 243 6.87 4.12 4.90
C ASP A 243 5.80 3.31 4.17
N ASN A 244 4.93 2.60 4.90
CA ASN A 244 3.82 1.84 4.35
C ASN A 244 2.58 2.73 4.12
N PHE A 245 2.65 3.60 3.12
CA PHE A 245 1.58 4.55 2.82
C PHE A 245 1.17 4.54 1.34
N ALA A 246 -0.01 5.05 1.02
CA ALA A 246 -0.42 5.32 -0.35
C ALA A 246 -1.28 6.58 -0.45
N PHE A 247 -1.16 7.27 -1.58
CA PHE A 247 -2.04 8.38 -1.91
C PHE A 247 -3.32 7.84 -2.53
N VAL A 248 -4.42 7.93 -1.77
CA VAL A 248 -5.75 7.47 -2.19
C VAL A 248 -6.64 8.67 -2.54
N TYR A 249 -7.86 8.42 -3.00
CA TYR A 249 -8.74 9.48 -3.51
C TYR A 249 -8.97 10.63 -2.51
N ASN A 250 -9.10 10.32 -1.22
CA ASN A 250 -9.48 11.27 -0.17
C ASN A 250 -8.33 11.69 0.77
N GLY A 251 -7.12 11.16 0.60
CA GLY A 251 -6.01 11.51 1.47
C GLY A 251 -4.79 10.61 1.35
N LEU A 252 -3.92 10.70 2.35
CA LEU A 252 -2.80 9.79 2.55
C LEU A 252 -3.23 8.67 3.49
N LEU A 253 -3.23 7.43 2.99
CA LEU A 253 -3.50 6.22 3.74
C LEU A 253 -2.18 5.70 4.32
N LEU A 254 -2.12 5.41 5.61
CA LEU A 254 -1.03 4.69 6.26
C LEU A 254 -1.56 3.35 6.75
N ASP A 255 -0.85 2.27 6.42
CA ASP A 255 -1.28 0.91 6.70
C ASP A 255 -0.36 0.25 7.73
N TYR A 256 -0.98 -0.29 8.77
CA TYR A 256 -0.33 -0.96 9.88
C TYR A 256 -0.68 -2.44 9.86
N LEU A 257 0.34 -3.27 9.69
CA LEU A 257 0.22 -4.72 9.63
C LEU A 257 -0.41 -5.30 10.91
N PRO A 258 -0.95 -6.53 10.87
CA PRO A 258 -1.46 -7.18 12.07
C PRO A 258 -0.41 -7.15 13.20
N TYR A 259 -0.88 -6.95 14.43
CA TYR A 259 -0.08 -6.73 15.65
C TYR A 259 0.56 -5.35 15.84
N MET A 260 0.57 -4.47 14.84
CA MET A 260 1.19 -3.15 14.99
C MET A 260 0.35 -2.21 15.88
N LEU A 261 -0.96 -2.14 15.63
CA LEU A 261 -1.89 -1.24 16.36
C LEU A 261 -3.01 -1.96 17.10
N GLY A 262 -2.98 -3.30 17.14
CA GLY A 262 -4.04 -4.10 17.75
C GLY A 262 -3.70 -5.58 17.76
N SER A 263 -4.64 -6.41 18.18
CA SER A 263 -4.55 -7.87 18.09
C SER A 263 -4.62 -8.38 16.64
N PHE A 264 -4.20 -9.61 16.40
CA PHE A 264 -4.35 -10.23 15.06
C PHE A 264 -5.78 -10.27 14.56
N ALA A 265 -6.75 -10.42 15.48
CA ALA A 265 -8.18 -10.51 15.13
C ALA A 265 -8.73 -9.17 14.61
N GLU A 266 -8.10 -8.05 14.96
CA GLU A 266 -8.43 -6.73 14.42
C GLU A 266 -7.86 -6.53 13.01
N GLY A 267 -6.88 -7.35 12.61
CA GLY A 267 -6.28 -7.32 11.28
C GLY A 267 -5.38 -6.11 11.03
N GLU A 268 -5.32 -5.68 9.77
CA GLU A 268 -4.63 -4.46 9.36
C GLU A 268 -5.44 -3.23 9.79
N ILE A 269 -4.77 -2.25 10.38
CA ILE A 269 -5.37 -0.96 10.74
C ILE A 269 -4.89 0.09 9.75
N GLN A 270 -5.83 0.74 9.09
CA GLN A 270 -5.57 1.78 8.11
C GLN A 270 -5.98 3.14 8.66
N LEU A 271 -5.02 4.07 8.70
CA LEU A 271 -5.22 5.43 9.16
C LEU A 271 -5.18 6.37 7.97
N LEU A 272 -6.25 7.15 7.77
CA LEU A 272 -6.36 8.08 6.66
C LEU A 272 -6.19 9.52 7.17
N ILE A 273 -5.26 10.25 6.56
CA ILE A 273 -5.11 11.69 6.78
C ILE A 273 -5.66 12.44 5.55
N PRO A 274 -6.77 13.20 5.68
CA PRO A 274 -7.35 13.92 4.55
C PRO A 274 -6.40 14.95 3.93
N TYR A 275 -6.47 15.12 2.61
CA TYR A 275 -5.60 16.06 1.89
C TYR A 275 -5.67 17.51 2.39
N SER A 276 -6.85 17.95 2.85
CA SER A 276 -7.03 19.29 3.43
C SER A 276 -6.12 19.55 4.62
N ARG A 277 -5.68 18.51 5.34
CA ARG A 277 -4.77 18.60 6.48
C ARG A 277 -3.30 18.51 6.09
N LEU A 278 -2.99 18.17 4.84
CA LEU A 278 -1.63 17.88 4.37
C LEU A 278 -0.97 19.03 3.58
N THR A 279 -1.72 20.08 3.24
CA THR A 279 -1.28 21.18 2.35
C THR A 279 0.05 21.84 2.76
N ASP A 280 0.28 22.01 4.07
CA ASP A 280 1.51 22.62 4.61
C ASP A 280 2.47 21.59 5.25
N ILE A 281 2.23 20.29 4.99
CA ILE A 281 2.96 19.17 5.59
C ILE A 281 3.65 18.32 4.51
N VAL A 282 2.92 18.01 3.43
CA VAL A 282 3.39 17.19 2.30
C VAL A 282 3.68 18.07 1.10
N LYS A 283 4.71 17.71 0.34
CA LYS A 283 5.11 18.40 -0.89
C LYS A 283 3.94 18.44 -1.89
N PRO A 284 3.57 19.62 -2.43
CA PRO A 284 2.38 19.79 -3.27
C PRO A 284 2.35 18.89 -4.51
N GLU A 285 3.49 18.53 -5.08
CA GLU A 285 3.59 17.68 -6.27
C GLU A 285 3.07 16.25 -6.08
N TYR A 286 2.93 15.77 -4.83
CA TYR A 286 2.37 14.45 -4.51
C TYR A 286 0.90 14.50 -4.12
N LEU A 287 0.37 15.67 -3.77
CA LEU A 287 -1.04 15.84 -3.43
C LEU A 287 -1.92 15.66 -4.67
N PHE A 288 -3.04 14.96 -4.52
CA PHE A 288 -3.95 14.73 -5.63
C PHE A 288 -4.73 16.01 -5.91
N ASN A 289 -4.54 16.56 -7.11
CA ASN A 289 -5.48 17.52 -7.69
C ASN A 289 -6.48 16.70 -8.51
N THR A 290 -7.76 16.70 -8.11
CA THR A 290 -8.80 15.74 -8.53
C THR A 290 -9.15 15.72 -10.03
N THR A 291 -8.38 16.39 -10.89
CA THR A 291 -8.65 16.55 -12.33
C THR A 291 -7.82 15.63 -13.24
N LYS A 292 -6.83 14.86 -12.75
CA LYS A 292 -5.90 14.07 -13.61
C LYS A 292 -5.54 12.64 -13.17
N THR A 293 -6.21 12.05 -12.19
CA THR A 293 -5.85 10.72 -11.66
C THR A 293 -6.34 9.58 -12.58
N ILE A 294 -5.44 8.63 -12.90
CA ILE A 294 -5.81 7.35 -13.55
C ILE A 294 -5.79 6.25 -12.50
N ILE A 295 -6.93 5.61 -12.28
CA ILE A 295 -7.10 4.50 -11.34
C ILE A 295 -7.20 3.20 -12.15
N SER A 296 -6.50 2.15 -11.72
CA SER A 296 -6.70 0.82 -12.32
C SER A 296 -8.00 0.20 -11.80
N GLU A 297 -8.80 -0.37 -12.70
CA GLU A 297 -9.95 -1.21 -12.34
C GLU A 297 -9.53 -2.51 -11.64
#